data_AF-A0AB33IFR3-F1
#
_entry.id   AF-A0AB33IFR3-F1
#
_cell.length_a   1.000
_cell.length_b   1.000
_cell.length_c   1.000
_cell.angle_alpha   90.00
_cell.angle_beta   90.00
_cell.angle_gamma   90.00
#
_symmetry.space_group_name_H-M   'P 1'
#
loop_
_entity.id
_entity.type
_entity.pdbx_description
1 polymer ?
#
loop_
_entity_poly.entity_id
_entity_poly.type
_entity_poly.pdbx_seq_one_letter_code
_entity_poly.pdbx_strand_id
1 'polypeptide(L)'
;MKTYHSEFPKGLSGNAYKTILFDDENSSTYLTSGQNYIVQNIGSNAADLTVWYNNTAYIFGNVDVTMNGTDSKISFASSTSSNNLTITGGNNTISDFAGTVNAANSVGNTFIDATGNLYTGAYSSFVDANGATIVTGAKSQFLQCSNTTITTGSDSVFDTFNNGTINAGIKTIANLISNSDVTLGRNSSIVTLTNSNLTTDGTGTTVGALKNSLVNWATDGNGDFASGGYGSFYVTGSIQGTNYIQGQSVYASFGTMDSTAQLNLNVWGTGSTITGGTGHQSVVQDGTGSMTFISAASNSGSFTATGGTGGDTFKAYSSMQMTGGSGTGNTFDIIKTAAGATDVIMDFTASAHNVIELSGFGLTQSDLGSILQNATTNTSGTLLNIDNHTSVLLSDVHDNNSLQASSFKLS
;
A
#
# COMPACT_ATOMS: atom_id res chain seq x y z
N MET A 1 -29.65 -7.89 -12.16
CA MET A 1 -29.75 -9.36 -12.18
C MET A 1 -29.64 -9.83 -13.62
N LYS A 2 -28.48 -10.38 -14.00
CA LYS A 2 -28.32 -11.15 -15.25
C LYS A 2 -28.32 -12.62 -14.83
N THR A 3 -29.31 -13.36 -15.28
CA THR A 3 -29.41 -14.80 -15.12
C THR A 3 -28.35 -15.44 -16.02
N TYR A 4 -27.31 -16.04 -15.43
CA TYR A 4 -26.40 -16.90 -16.18
C TYR A 4 -27.08 -18.25 -16.38
N HIS A 5 -27.60 -18.48 -17.58
CA HIS A 5 -27.90 -19.82 -18.04
C HIS A 5 -26.56 -20.53 -18.27
N SER A 6 -26.38 -21.69 -17.63
CA SER A 6 -25.28 -22.62 -17.91
C SER A 6 -25.47 -23.24 -19.28
N GLU A 7 -25.04 -22.54 -20.32
CA GLU A 7 -24.94 -23.13 -21.65
C GLU A 7 -23.66 -23.96 -21.73
N PHE A 8 -23.81 -25.28 -21.84
CA PHE A 8 -22.76 -26.20 -22.26
C PHE A 8 -22.07 -25.64 -23.52
N PRO A 9 -20.71 -25.62 -23.60
CA PRO A 9 -20.03 -25.14 -24.79
C PRO A 9 -20.34 -26.06 -25.99
N LYS A 10 -21.26 -25.62 -26.86
CA LYS A 10 -21.44 -26.21 -28.19
C LYS A 10 -20.34 -25.67 -29.10
N GLY A 11 -19.22 -26.38 -29.18
CA GLY A 11 -18.22 -26.04 -30.18
C GLY A 11 -16.85 -26.66 -30.00
N LEU A 12 -16.73 -27.98 -29.88
CA LEU A 12 -15.52 -28.71 -30.29
C LEU A 12 -15.91 -30.08 -30.82
N SER A 13 -15.54 -30.37 -32.07
CA SER A 13 -15.71 -31.68 -32.69
C SER A 13 -14.91 -32.75 -31.93
N GLY A 14 -15.58 -33.75 -31.36
CA GLY A 14 -15.08 -35.12 -31.39
C GLY A 14 -14.42 -35.76 -30.16
N ASN A 15 -14.59 -35.29 -28.92
CA ASN A 15 -14.27 -36.10 -27.74
C ASN A 15 -15.49 -36.25 -26.82
N ALA A 16 -16.23 -37.35 -26.99
CA ALA A 16 -17.32 -37.72 -26.09
C ALA A 16 -16.79 -37.89 -24.66
N TYR A 17 -17.55 -37.41 -23.67
CA TYR A 17 -17.23 -37.62 -22.26
C TYR A 17 -17.39 -39.11 -21.92
N LYS A 18 -16.39 -39.67 -21.25
CA LYS A 18 -16.47 -41.00 -20.64
C LYS A 18 -16.99 -40.85 -19.21
N THR A 19 -17.92 -41.73 -18.81
CA THR A 19 -18.45 -41.72 -17.44
C THR A 19 -17.70 -42.73 -16.58
N ILE A 20 -17.30 -42.29 -15.39
CA ILE A 20 -16.77 -43.13 -14.31
C ILE A 20 -17.75 -43.03 -13.15
N LEU A 21 -18.15 -44.19 -12.63
CA LEU A 21 -19.02 -44.30 -11.47
C LEU A 21 -18.27 -45.03 -10.34
N PHE A 22 -18.17 -44.37 -9.19
CA PHE A 22 -17.69 -44.95 -7.94
C PHE A 22 -18.87 -45.27 -7.03
N ASP A 23 -18.77 -46.40 -6.33
CA ASP A 23 -19.70 -46.88 -5.32
C ASP A 23 -18.90 -47.49 -4.15
N ASP A 24 -19.58 -48.10 -3.17
CA ASP A 24 -18.91 -48.68 -2.01
C ASP A 24 -17.99 -49.87 -2.38
N GLU A 25 -18.12 -50.45 -3.58
CA GLU A 25 -17.29 -51.55 -4.08
C GLU A 25 -16.13 -51.06 -4.99
N ASN A 26 -16.34 -49.94 -5.69
CA ASN A 26 -15.39 -49.33 -6.61
C ASN A 26 -14.99 -47.95 -6.11
N SER A 27 -13.89 -47.86 -5.37
CA SER A 27 -13.46 -46.63 -4.73
C SER A 27 -12.20 -46.01 -5.33
N SER A 28 -11.63 -46.54 -6.41
CA SER A 28 -10.44 -45.93 -7.03
C SER A 28 -10.28 -46.18 -8.53
N THR A 29 -9.71 -45.23 -9.28
CA THR A 29 -9.39 -45.40 -10.71
C THR A 29 -8.35 -44.40 -11.23
N TYR A 30 -7.91 -44.58 -12.49
CA TYR A 30 -7.03 -43.67 -13.20
C TYR A 30 -7.59 -43.26 -14.57
N LEU A 31 -7.37 -42.01 -14.96
CA LEU A 31 -7.78 -41.47 -16.25
C LEU A 31 -6.76 -41.80 -17.34
N THR A 32 -7.25 -42.17 -18.53
CA THR A 32 -6.43 -42.28 -19.73
C THR A 32 -6.17 -40.89 -20.30
N SER A 33 -4.91 -40.53 -20.52
CA SER A 33 -4.51 -39.19 -21.01
C SER A 33 -5.24 -38.72 -22.27
N GLY A 34 -5.47 -37.41 -22.34
CA GLY A 34 -6.05 -36.76 -23.53
C GLY A 34 -7.56 -36.94 -23.67
N GLN A 35 -8.27 -37.26 -22.60
CA GLN A 35 -9.70 -37.61 -22.65
C GLN A 35 -10.55 -36.69 -21.76
N ASN A 36 -11.86 -36.72 -22.01
CA ASN A 36 -12.87 -35.97 -21.26
C ASN A 36 -13.68 -36.94 -20.39
N TYR A 37 -13.91 -36.59 -19.12
CA TYR A 37 -14.55 -37.45 -18.13
C TYR A 37 -15.66 -36.75 -17.35
N ILE A 38 -16.71 -37.51 -17.04
CA ILE A 38 -17.65 -37.22 -15.98
C ILE A 38 -17.41 -38.28 -14.89
N VAL A 39 -17.05 -37.84 -13.69
CA VAL A 39 -16.75 -38.72 -12.55
C VAL A 39 -17.84 -38.51 -11.51
N GLN A 40 -18.49 -39.59 -11.09
CA GLN A 40 -19.56 -39.56 -10.09
C GLN A 40 -19.23 -40.53 -8.97
N ASN A 41 -19.18 -40.03 -7.73
CA ASN A 41 -19.16 -40.89 -6.55
C ASN A 41 -20.53 -40.90 -5.89
N ILE A 42 -21.19 -42.06 -5.90
CA ILE A 42 -22.46 -42.33 -5.21
C ILE A 42 -22.27 -43.16 -3.93
N GLY A 43 -21.03 -43.57 -3.65
CA GLY A 43 -20.66 -44.30 -2.44
C GLY A 43 -20.67 -43.42 -1.18
N SER A 44 -20.62 -44.09 -0.03
CA SER A 44 -20.65 -43.46 1.30
C SER A 44 -19.29 -42.89 1.72
N ASN A 45 -18.20 -43.34 1.10
CA ASN A 45 -16.82 -42.94 1.39
C ASN A 45 -16.22 -42.08 0.27
N ALA A 46 -15.10 -41.41 0.55
CA ALA A 46 -14.32 -40.75 -0.50
C ALA A 46 -13.76 -41.78 -1.49
N ALA A 47 -13.77 -41.46 -2.78
CA ALA A 47 -13.15 -42.27 -3.82
C ALA A 47 -11.87 -41.59 -4.34
N ASP A 48 -10.91 -42.39 -4.81
CA ASP A 48 -9.61 -41.93 -5.30
C ASP A 48 -9.55 -41.87 -6.83
N LEU A 49 -9.24 -40.69 -7.37
CA LEU A 49 -9.08 -40.46 -8.80
C LEU A 49 -7.66 -40.03 -9.15
N THR A 50 -6.96 -40.80 -9.99
CA THR A 50 -5.66 -40.38 -10.53
C THR A 50 -5.80 -39.77 -11.92
N VAL A 51 -5.32 -38.52 -12.08
CA VAL A 51 -5.36 -37.75 -13.32
C VAL A 51 -3.96 -37.59 -13.90
N TRP A 52 -3.78 -38.07 -15.13
CA TRP A 52 -2.55 -37.91 -15.92
C TRP A 52 -2.69 -36.75 -16.91
N TYR A 53 -1.87 -36.69 -17.95
CA TYR A 53 -1.74 -35.55 -18.88
C TYR A 53 -3.01 -35.24 -19.69
N ASN A 54 -3.25 -33.95 -19.93
CA ASN A 54 -4.22 -33.42 -20.89
C ASN A 54 -5.66 -33.94 -20.71
N ASN A 55 -6.09 -34.21 -19.48
CA ASN A 55 -7.44 -34.66 -19.19
C ASN A 55 -8.35 -33.50 -18.86
N THR A 56 -9.63 -33.62 -19.18
CA THR A 56 -10.68 -32.78 -18.59
C THR A 56 -11.62 -33.66 -17.78
N ALA A 57 -11.85 -33.36 -16.50
CA ALA A 57 -12.78 -34.11 -15.66
C ALA A 57 -13.76 -33.18 -14.93
N TYR A 58 -15.03 -33.57 -14.92
CA TYR A 58 -16.06 -32.94 -14.11
C TYR A 58 -16.52 -33.91 -13.03
N ILE A 59 -16.38 -33.50 -11.76
CA ILE A 59 -16.44 -34.39 -10.60
C ILE A 59 -17.67 -34.10 -9.75
N PHE A 60 -18.45 -35.14 -9.47
CA PHE A 60 -19.61 -35.09 -8.57
C PHE A 60 -19.38 -36.02 -7.37
N GLY A 61 -19.77 -35.55 -6.19
CA GLY A 61 -19.59 -36.29 -4.94
C GLY A 61 -18.17 -36.15 -4.36
N ASN A 62 -17.93 -36.90 -3.29
CA ASN A 62 -16.70 -36.82 -2.49
C ASN A 62 -15.55 -37.60 -3.17
N VAL A 63 -14.63 -36.92 -3.84
CA VAL A 63 -13.53 -37.58 -4.57
C VAL A 63 -12.21 -36.91 -4.22
N ASP A 64 -11.26 -37.72 -3.74
CA ASP A 64 -9.87 -37.32 -3.55
C ASP A 64 -9.13 -37.51 -4.87
N VAL A 65 -8.38 -36.49 -5.28
CA VAL A 65 -7.77 -36.44 -6.62
C VAL A 65 -6.26 -36.38 -6.50
N THR A 66 -5.57 -37.23 -7.26
CA THR A 66 -4.11 -37.16 -7.45
C THR A 66 -3.79 -36.79 -8.88
N MET A 67 -3.20 -35.62 -9.10
CA MET A 67 -2.79 -35.11 -10.41
C MET A 67 -1.29 -35.28 -10.62
N ASN A 68 -0.90 -36.28 -11.42
CA ASN A 68 0.49 -36.56 -11.77
C ASN A 68 0.91 -35.96 -13.12
N GLY A 69 -0.06 -35.58 -13.95
CA GLY A 69 0.17 -35.02 -15.28
C GLY A 69 0.26 -33.49 -15.33
N THR A 70 0.47 -32.99 -16.55
CA THR A 70 0.38 -31.57 -16.88
C THR A 70 -0.82 -31.26 -17.75
N ASP A 71 -1.20 -29.99 -17.78
CA ASP A 71 -2.21 -29.42 -18.70
C ASP A 71 -3.59 -30.07 -18.56
N SER A 72 -3.88 -30.63 -17.40
CA SER A 72 -5.18 -31.21 -17.07
C SER A 72 -6.08 -30.20 -16.39
N LYS A 73 -7.38 -30.35 -16.62
CA LYS A 73 -8.44 -29.50 -16.09
C LYS A 73 -9.41 -30.34 -15.28
N ILE A 74 -9.61 -29.99 -14.03
CA ILE A 74 -10.64 -30.61 -13.18
C ILE A 74 -11.56 -29.52 -12.64
N SER A 75 -12.85 -29.83 -12.57
CA SER A 75 -13.86 -28.95 -11.98
C SER A 75 -14.80 -29.80 -11.13
N PHE A 76 -15.12 -29.30 -9.94
CA PHE A 76 -15.99 -29.98 -8.99
C PHE A 76 -17.39 -29.37 -9.05
N ALA A 77 -18.40 -30.21 -9.27
CA ALA A 77 -19.81 -29.80 -9.14
C ALA A 77 -20.18 -29.58 -7.67
N SER A 78 -19.52 -30.33 -6.78
CA SER A 78 -19.68 -30.32 -5.34
C SER A 78 -18.36 -30.77 -4.73
N SER A 79 -17.73 -29.91 -3.94
CA SER A 79 -16.56 -30.25 -3.13
C SER A 79 -16.82 -29.82 -1.69
N THR A 80 -16.20 -30.51 -0.74
CA THR A 80 -16.34 -30.25 0.70
C THR A 80 -14.98 -30.06 1.32
N SER A 81 -14.93 -29.46 2.51
CA SER A 81 -13.67 -29.26 3.25
C SER A 81 -12.90 -30.54 3.58
N SER A 82 -13.50 -31.73 3.38
CA SER A 82 -12.86 -33.03 3.57
C SER A 82 -12.12 -33.56 2.35
N ASN A 83 -12.29 -32.96 1.17
CA ASN A 83 -11.60 -33.41 -0.04
C ASN A 83 -10.11 -33.10 0.00
N ASN A 84 -9.32 -34.03 -0.54
CA ASN A 84 -7.89 -33.87 -0.74
C ASN A 84 -7.54 -33.85 -2.22
N LEU A 85 -6.70 -32.89 -2.60
CA LEU A 85 -6.13 -32.78 -3.93
C LEU A 85 -4.60 -32.82 -3.82
N THR A 86 -3.98 -33.87 -4.33
CA THR A 86 -2.52 -33.98 -4.41
C THR A 86 -2.08 -33.66 -5.83
N ILE A 87 -1.11 -32.76 -6.01
CA ILE A 87 -0.58 -32.42 -7.34
C ILE A 87 0.94 -32.59 -7.31
N THR A 88 1.44 -33.48 -8.18
CA THR A 88 2.87 -33.67 -8.41
C THR A 88 3.32 -33.18 -9.79
N GLY A 89 2.37 -33.07 -10.74
CA GLY A 89 2.59 -32.48 -12.06
C GLY A 89 2.65 -30.94 -12.05
N GLY A 90 2.21 -30.25 -13.10
CA GLY A 90 2.20 -28.78 -13.15
C GLY A 90 1.35 -28.24 -14.29
N ASN A 91 1.11 -26.92 -14.34
CA ASN A 91 0.25 -26.29 -15.35
C ASN A 91 -1.18 -26.85 -15.42
N ASN A 92 -1.72 -27.33 -14.30
CA ASN A 92 -3.08 -27.83 -14.24
C ASN A 92 -4.06 -26.69 -13.92
N THR A 93 -5.33 -26.85 -14.29
CA THR A 93 -6.41 -25.95 -13.88
C THR A 93 -7.40 -26.70 -13.00
N ILE A 94 -7.72 -26.13 -11.85
CA ILE A 94 -8.63 -26.68 -10.87
C ILE A 94 -9.68 -25.62 -10.58
N SER A 95 -10.96 -25.96 -10.70
CA SER A 95 -12.05 -25.05 -10.35
C SER A 95 -13.03 -25.63 -9.34
N ASP A 96 -13.68 -24.73 -8.59
CA ASP A 96 -14.80 -25.04 -7.69
C ASP A 96 -14.43 -26.01 -6.56
N PHE A 97 -13.16 -25.97 -6.12
CA PHE A 97 -12.62 -26.89 -5.13
C PHE A 97 -12.68 -26.29 -3.71
N ALA A 98 -13.19 -27.06 -2.76
CA ALA A 98 -13.07 -26.83 -1.33
C ALA A 98 -12.31 -28.02 -0.74
N GLY A 99 -11.37 -27.76 0.17
CA GLY A 99 -10.63 -28.83 0.84
C GLY A 99 -9.17 -28.50 1.09
N THR A 100 -8.32 -29.53 1.01
CA THR A 100 -6.87 -29.39 1.19
C THR A 100 -6.13 -29.72 -0.11
N VAL A 101 -5.28 -28.81 -0.58
CA VAL A 101 -4.38 -29.03 -1.71
C VAL A 101 -2.96 -29.27 -1.21
N ASN A 102 -2.36 -30.39 -1.63
CA ASN A 102 -0.99 -30.79 -1.36
C ASN A 102 -0.18 -30.76 -2.67
N ALA A 103 0.41 -29.61 -2.97
CA ALA A 103 1.05 -29.32 -4.25
C ALA A 103 2.33 -28.46 -4.11
N ALA A 104 3.00 -28.50 -2.96
CA ALA A 104 4.13 -27.60 -2.64
C ALA A 104 5.29 -27.64 -3.67
N ASN A 105 5.51 -28.79 -4.32
CA ASN A 105 6.57 -28.96 -5.33
C ASN A 105 6.05 -28.79 -6.78
N SER A 106 4.76 -28.51 -6.94
CA SER A 106 4.09 -28.41 -8.22
C SER A 106 3.97 -26.95 -8.66
N VAL A 107 4.35 -26.65 -9.90
CA VAL A 107 4.45 -25.28 -10.42
C VAL A 107 3.38 -24.97 -11.45
N GLY A 108 2.99 -23.70 -11.54
CA GLY A 108 2.18 -23.21 -12.66
C GLY A 108 0.70 -23.57 -12.62
N ASN A 109 0.19 -24.11 -11.52
CA ASN A 109 -1.24 -24.49 -11.46
C ASN A 109 -2.13 -23.27 -11.28
N THR A 110 -3.34 -23.36 -11.82
CA THR A 110 -4.39 -22.35 -11.71
C THR A 110 -5.53 -22.90 -10.87
N PHE A 111 -5.93 -22.14 -9.86
CA PHE A 111 -7.05 -22.43 -8.97
C PHE A 111 -8.11 -21.34 -9.15
N ILE A 112 -9.34 -21.74 -9.45
CA ILE A 112 -10.48 -20.85 -9.69
C ILE A 112 -11.56 -21.22 -8.69
N ASP A 113 -12.11 -20.25 -7.96
CA ASP A 113 -13.14 -20.49 -6.94
C ASP A 113 -12.72 -21.57 -5.93
N ALA A 114 -11.44 -21.56 -5.54
CA ALA A 114 -10.86 -22.55 -4.64
C ALA A 114 -10.83 -22.04 -3.19
N THR A 115 -11.26 -22.88 -2.25
CA THR A 115 -11.37 -22.56 -0.81
C THR A 115 -10.73 -23.66 0.05
N GLY A 116 -10.47 -23.35 1.32
CA GLY A 116 -9.79 -24.26 2.25
C GLY A 116 -8.28 -24.01 2.33
N ASN A 117 -7.49 -25.07 2.52
CA ASN A 117 -6.04 -24.96 2.74
C ASN A 117 -5.27 -25.34 1.47
N LEU A 118 -4.63 -24.36 0.83
CA LEU A 118 -3.98 -24.53 -0.46
C LEU A 118 -2.46 -24.43 -0.32
N TYR A 119 -1.75 -25.57 -0.29
CA TYR A 119 -0.29 -25.62 -0.28
C TYR A 119 0.22 -25.89 -1.69
N THR A 120 0.85 -24.91 -2.33
CA THR A 120 1.20 -24.96 -3.76
C THR A 120 2.64 -24.48 -4.01
N GLY A 121 3.22 -24.84 -5.15
CA GLY A 121 4.51 -24.33 -5.56
C GLY A 121 4.43 -22.96 -6.24
N ALA A 122 5.57 -22.52 -6.77
CA ALA A 122 5.73 -21.24 -7.45
C ALA A 122 4.90 -21.13 -8.74
N TYR A 123 4.72 -19.90 -9.21
CA TYR A 123 4.00 -19.58 -10.46
C TYR A 123 2.52 -19.99 -10.44
N SER A 124 1.93 -20.22 -9.26
CA SER A 124 0.53 -20.59 -9.15
C SER A 124 -0.37 -19.36 -9.33
N SER A 125 -1.54 -19.56 -9.93
CA SER A 125 -2.52 -18.50 -10.13
C SER A 125 -3.79 -18.81 -9.35
N PHE A 126 -4.31 -17.82 -8.63
CA PHE A 126 -5.52 -17.93 -7.83
C PHE A 126 -6.51 -16.88 -8.29
N VAL A 127 -7.70 -17.32 -8.69
CA VAL A 127 -8.81 -16.48 -9.13
C VAL A 127 -9.99 -16.75 -8.22
N ASP A 128 -10.53 -15.72 -7.60
CA ASP A 128 -11.71 -15.81 -6.72
C ASP A 128 -11.55 -16.85 -5.58
N ALA A 129 -10.32 -17.02 -5.07
CA ALA A 129 -9.97 -17.95 -4.00
C ALA A 129 -10.42 -17.46 -2.60
N ASN A 130 -11.72 -17.18 -2.48
CA ASN A 130 -12.32 -16.50 -1.33
C ASN A 130 -12.37 -17.41 -0.10
N GLY A 131 -12.00 -16.90 1.08
CA GLY A 131 -12.02 -17.69 2.32
C GLY A 131 -10.89 -18.72 2.44
N ALA A 132 -9.91 -18.70 1.53
CA ALA A 132 -8.82 -19.68 1.53
C ALA A 132 -7.67 -19.29 2.49
N THR A 133 -6.92 -20.30 2.91
CA THR A 133 -5.57 -20.15 3.47
C THR A 133 -4.59 -20.69 2.44
N ILE A 134 -3.74 -19.82 1.88
CA ILE A 134 -2.87 -20.12 0.76
C ILE A 134 -1.42 -19.98 1.19
N VAL A 135 -0.65 -21.05 0.99
CA VAL A 135 0.81 -21.01 1.08
C VAL A 135 1.35 -21.40 -0.30
N THR A 136 2.01 -20.46 -0.97
CA THR A 136 2.48 -20.64 -2.34
C THR A 136 3.90 -20.14 -2.53
N GLY A 137 4.55 -20.58 -3.61
CA GLY A 137 5.91 -20.15 -3.94
C GLY A 137 5.97 -18.73 -4.50
N ALA A 138 7.16 -18.34 -4.97
CA ALA A 138 7.36 -17.04 -5.63
C ALA A 138 6.61 -16.92 -6.96
N LYS A 139 6.44 -15.68 -7.44
CA LYS A 139 5.84 -15.35 -8.75
C LYS A 139 4.41 -15.85 -8.93
N SER A 140 3.70 -16.07 -7.83
CA SER A 140 2.28 -16.43 -7.86
C SER A 140 1.41 -15.20 -8.09
N GLN A 141 0.23 -15.42 -8.65
CA GLN A 141 -0.71 -14.38 -9.05
C GLN A 141 -2.04 -14.56 -8.30
N PHE A 142 -2.60 -13.45 -7.83
CA PHE A 142 -3.84 -13.42 -7.05
C PHE A 142 -4.80 -12.40 -7.63
N LEU A 143 -5.97 -12.88 -8.06
CA LEU A 143 -6.98 -12.12 -8.75
C LEU A 143 -8.30 -12.22 -7.97
N GLN A 144 -8.80 -11.08 -7.50
CA GLN A 144 -10.10 -10.96 -6.81
C GLN A 144 -10.22 -11.84 -5.56
N CYS A 145 -9.15 -11.95 -4.77
CA CYS A 145 -9.18 -12.71 -3.53
C CYS A 145 -9.76 -11.88 -2.38
N SER A 146 -10.64 -12.49 -1.59
CA SER A 146 -11.17 -11.88 -0.39
C SER A 146 -11.27 -12.84 0.80
N ASN A 147 -11.28 -12.32 2.03
CA ASN A 147 -11.39 -13.16 3.23
C ASN A 147 -10.28 -14.23 3.31
N THR A 148 -9.09 -13.92 2.77
CA THR A 148 -8.03 -14.90 2.50
C THR A 148 -6.80 -14.60 3.35
N THR A 149 -6.09 -15.64 3.76
CA THR A 149 -4.73 -15.54 4.31
C THR A 149 -3.74 -16.08 3.30
N ILE A 150 -2.78 -15.24 2.87
CA ILE A 150 -1.80 -15.59 1.83
C ILE A 150 -0.39 -15.47 2.36
N THR A 151 0.39 -16.53 2.25
CA THR A 151 1.86 -16.50 2.36
C THR A 151 2.47 -16.85 1.01
N THR A 152 3.28 -15.95 0.45
CA THR A 152 3.86 -16.10 -0.88
C THR A 152 5.30 -15.62 -0.97
N GLY A 153 6.04 -16.10 -1.98
CA GLY A 153 7.42 -15.68 -2.23
C GLY A 153 7.55 -14.33 -2.92
N SER A 154 8.77 -14.02 -3.39
CA SER A 154 9.07 -12.79 -4.11
C SER A 154 8.34 -12.66 -5.45
N ASP A 155 8.30 -11.45 -5.98
CA ASP A 155 7.80 -11.14 -7.33
C ASP A 155 6.34 -11.60 -7.56
N SER A 156 5.57 -11.74 -6.49
CA SER A 156 4.15 -12.11 -6.56
C SER A 156 3.30 -10.91 -6.92
N VAL A 157 2.16 -11.15 -7.57
CA VAL A 157 1.28 -10.10 -8.07
C VAL A 157 -0.12 -10.25 -7.52
N PHE A 158 -0.67 -9.15 -7.01
CA PHE A 158 -2.03 -9.04 -6.52
C PHE A 158 -2.76 -8.01 -7.39
N ASP A 159 -3.88 -8.38 -8.00
CA ASP A 159 -4.74 -7.37 -8.63
C ASP A 159 -5.64 -6.72 -7.57
N THR A 160 -6.72 -7.40 -7.19
CA THR A 160 -7.62 -6.94 -6.12
C THR A 160 -7.57 -7.90 -4.94
N PHE A 161 -7.25 -7.39 -3.77
CA PHE A 161 -7.24 -8.13 -2.51
C PHE A 161 -8.02 -7.40 -1.42
N ASN A 162 -8.96 -8.08 -0.77
CA ASN A 162 -9.83 -7.45 0.23
C ASN A 162 -10.07 -8.30 1.48
N ASN A 163 -10.09 -7.67 2.65
CA ASN A 163 -10.42 -8.31 3.92
C ASN A 163 -9.57 -9.56 4.20
N GLY A 164 -8.28 -9.41 4.48
CA GLY A 164 -7.44 -10.57 4.72
C GLY A 164 -6.02 -10.23 5.14
N THR A 165 -5.16 -11.23 5.07
CA THR A 165 -3.75 -11.10 5.43
C THR A 165 -2.85 -11.49 4.26
N ILE A 166 -1.85 -10.67 3.96
CA ILE A 166 -0.78 -10.98 3.01
C ILE A 166 0.55 -11.00 3.75
N ASN A 167 1.32 -12.07 3.59
CA ASN A 167 2.73 -12.13 3.93
C ASN A 167 3.52 -12.50 2.66
N ALA A 168 4.14 -11.50 2.03
CA ALA A 168 4.79 -11.66 0.74
C ALA A 168 6.26 -11.23 0.77
N GLY A 169 7.05 -11.84 -0.10
CA GLY A 169 8.46 -11.51 -0.27
C GLY A 169 8.70 -10.13 -0.91
N ILE A 170 9.95 -9.92 -1.34
CA ILE A 170 10.39 -8.71 -2.04
C ILE A 170 9.74 -8.56 -3.41
N LYS A 171 9.73 -7.33 -3.95
CA LYS A 171 9.26 -7.02 -5.31
C LYS A 171 7.81 -7.44 -5.58
N THR A 172 6.98 -7.43 -4.53
CA THR A 172 5.56 -7.71 -4.67
C THR A 172 4.88 -6.52 -5.34
N ILE A 173 3.99 -6.78 -6.28
CA ILE A 173 3.21 -5.74 -6.96
C ILE A 173 1.74 -5.95 -6.63
N ALA A 174 1.06 -4.91 -6.17
CA ALA A 174 -0.36 -4.92 -5.92
C ALA A 174 -1.07 -3.77 -6.63
N ASN A 175 -2.22 -4.01 -7.25
CA ASN A 175 -3.04 -2.94 -7.80
C ASN A 175 -3.92 -2.32 -6.69
N LEU A 176 -4.78 -3.12 -6.05
CA LEU A 176 -5.65 -2.68 -4.97
C LEU A 176 -5.58 -3.62 -3.77
N ILE A 177 -5.29 -3.07 -2.61
CA ILE A 177 -5.42 -3.74 -1.32
C ILE A 177 -6.37 -2.92 -0.44
N SER A 178 -7.38 -3.59 0.13
CA SER A 178 -8.34 -2.95 1.03
C SER A 178 -8.63 -3.75 2.30
N ASN A 179 -8.83 -3.06 3.42
CA ASN A 179 -9.29 -3.66 4.69
C ASN A 179 -8.41 -4.84 5.14
N SER A 180 -7.09 -4.73 5.00
CA SER A 180 -6.18 -5.88 5.11
C SER A 180 -4.94 -5.58 5.95
N ASP A 181 -4.36 -6.64 6.52
CA ASP A 181 -3.05 -6.62 7.14
C ASP A 181 -2.01 -7.18 6.17
N VAL A 182 -0.98 -6.41 5.86
CA VAL A 182 -0.04 -6.71 4.78
C VAL A 182 1.38 -6.60 5.28
N THR A 183 2.19 -7.63 5.04
CA THR A 183 3.64 -7.62 5.22
C THR A 183 4.31 -7.80 3.87
N LEU A 184 5.08 -6.81 3.43
CA LEU A 184 5.83 -6.84 2.16
C LEU A 184 7.32 -6.62 2.39
N GLY A 185 8.15 -7.38 1.68
CA GLY A 185 9.58 -7.11 1.59
C GLY A 185 9.91 -5.90 0.69
N ARG A 186 11.19 -5.52 0.68
CA ARG A 186 11.79 -4.45 -0.15
C ARG A 186 11.28 -4.38 -1.58
N ASN A 187 11.34 -3.18 -2.15
CA ASN A 187 11.06 -2.87 -3.55
C ASN A 187 9.66 -3.29 -4.02
N SER A 188 8.70 -3.33 -3.10
CA SER A 188 7.32 -3.66 -3.42
C SER A 188 6.55 -2.40 -3.83
N SER A 189 5.48 -2.56 -4.60
CA SER A 189 4.66 -1.43 -5.07
C SER A 189 3.19 -1.76 -4.93
N ILE A 190 2.42 -0.83 -4.38
CA ILE A 190 0.96 -0.92 -4.28
C ILE A 190 0.38 0.30 -5.00
N VAL A 191 -0.52 0.12 -5.97
CA VAL A 191 -1.15 1.27 -6.65
C VAL A 191 -2.11 1.98 -5.69
N THR A 192 -2.96 1.25 -4.98
CA THR A 192 -3.86 1.80 -3.95
C THR A 192 -3.90 0.92 -2.70
N LEU A 193 -3.67 1.54 -1.54
CA LEU A 193 -3.83 0.93 -0.21
C LEU A 193 -4.92 1.68 0.55
N THR A 194 -5.96 0.99 1.01
CA THR A 194 -7.11 1.63 1.67
C THR A 194 -7.58 0.88 2.92
N ASN A 195 -7.79 1.60 4.01
CA ASN A 195 -8.22 1.03 5.31
C ASN A 195 -7.35 -0.17 5.75
N SER A 196 -6.05 -0.11 5.52
CA SER A 196 -5.15 -1.26 5.68
C SER A 196 -3.94 -0.92 6.54
N ASN A 197 -3.33 -1.97 7.10
CA ASN A 197 -2.04 -1.88 7.77
C ASN A 197 -0.98 -2.50 6.86
N LEU A 198 0.09 -1.75 6.57
CA LEU A 198 1.26 -2.23 5.85
C LEU A 198 2.47 -2.27 6.78
N THR A 199 3.05 -3.44 6.95
CA THR A 199 4.38 -3.63 7.53
C THR A 199 5.38 -3.87 6.40
N THR A 200 6.46 -3.11 6.37
CA THR A 200 7.51 -3.28 5.35
C THR A 200 8.86 -2.92 5.91
N ASP A 201 9.95 -3.41 5.34
CA ASP A 201 11.30 -2.97 5.71
C ASP A 201 11.65 -1.56 5.17
N GLY A 202 10.72 -0.93 4.44
CA GLY A 202 10.80 0.46 4.03
C GLY A 202 11.78 0.78 2.91
N THR A 203 12.51 -0.20 2.37
CA THR A 203 13.48 0.08 1.28
C THR A 203 12.83 -0.07 -0.08
N GLY A 204 12.58 1.05 -0.76
CA GLY A 204 12.05 1.05 -2.13
C GLY A 204 10.58 0.65 -2.23
N THR A 205 9.86 0.60 -1.10
CA THR A 205 8.43 0.32 -1.09
C THR A 205 7.65 1.58 -1.44
N THR A 206 6.70 1.45 -2.35
CA THR A 206 5.91 2.56 -2.89
C THR A 206 4.42 2.30 -2.78
N VAL A 207 3.65 3.34 -2.49
CA VAL A 207 2.19 3.35 -2.57
C VAL A 207 1.75 4.50 -3.47
N GLY A 208 0.90 4.24 -4.46
CA GLY A 208 0.34 5.30 -5.31
C GLY A 208 -0.62 6.18 -4.51
N ALA A 209 -1.77 5.63 -4.12
CA ALA A 209 -2.74 6.29 -3.26
C ALA A 209 -2.81 5.60 -1.89
N LEU A 210 -2.53 6.36 -0.83
CA LEU A 210 -2.61 5.90 0.56
C LEU A 210 -3.86 6.48 1.21
N LYS A 211 -4.79 5.63 1.65
CA LYS A 211 -6.12 6.05 2.12
C LYS A 211 -6.47 5.44 3.47
N ASN A 212 -6.72 6.26 4.50
CA ASN A 212 -7.09 5.78 5.83
C ASN A 212 -6.24 4.59 6.34
N SER A 213 -4.94 4.63 6.09
CA SER A 213 -4.06 3.46 6.24
C SER A 213 -2.87 3.76 7.13
N LEU A 214 -2.33 2.69 7.71
CA LEU A 214 -1.18 2.68 8.57
C LEU A 214 0.00 2.03 7.85
N VAL A 215 1.16 2.67 7.87
CA VAL A 215 2.41 2.10 7.35
C VAL A 215 3.43 2.06 8.47
N ASN A 216 3.88 0.87 8.83
CA ASN A 216 4.89 0.63 9.85
C ASN A 216 6.13 0.00 9.22
N TRP A 217 7.29 0.42 9.70
CA TRP A 217 8.52 -0.26 9.36
C TRP A 217 8.71 -1.51 10.22
N ALA A 218 9.19 -2.59 9.60
CA ALA A 218 9.42 -3.85 10.27
C ALA A 218 10.51 -3.70 11.35
N THR A 219 10.24 -4.28 12.52
CA THR A 219 11.21 -4.41 13.63
C THR A 219 11.61 -5.87 13.81
N ASP A 220 12.79 -6.10 14.37
CA ASP A 220 13.30 -7.40 14.77
C ASP A 220 12.84 -7.78 16.18
N GLY A 221 13.29 -8.95 16.67
CA GLY A 221 12.88 -9.48 17.98
C GLY A 221 13.33 -8.63 19.18
N ASN A 222 14.24 -7.68 19.00
CA ASN A 222 14.66 -6.74 20.03
C ASN A 222 13.86 -5.42 19.97
N GLY A 223 12.99 -5.28 18.96
CA GLY A 223 12.29 -4.04 18.65
C GLY A 223 13.11 -3.07 17.80
N ASP A 224 14.32 -3.46 17.37
CA ASP A 224 15.15 -2.65 16.48
C ASP A 224 14.64 -2.75 15.03
N PHE A 225 14.81 -1.73 14.21
CA PHE A 225 14.33 -1.80 12.82
C PHE A 225 15.10 -2.84 12.00
N ALA A 226 14.39 -3.80 11.39
CA ALA A 226 14.94 -5.02 10.80
C ALA A 226 15.96 -4.81 9.66
N SER A 227 15.95 -3.63 9.02
CA SER A 227 16.91 -3.23 7.97
C SER A 227 18.14 -2.47 8.50
N GLY A 228 18.37 -2.46 9.82
CA GLY A 228 19.27 -1.49 10.46
C GLY A 228 18.72 -0.06 10.39
N GLY A 229 17.43 0.07 10.06
CA GLY A 229 16.75 1.34 9.91
C GLY A 229 17.08 2.12 8.65
N TYR A 230 17.65 1.51 7.59
CA TYR A 230 17.97 2.21 6.34
C TYR A 230 16.91 1.97 5.26
N GLY A 231 16.36 3.03 4.66
CA GLY A 231 15.40 2.91 3.57
C GLY A 231 14.65 4.19 3.24
N SER A 232 13.75 4.12 2.27
CA SER A 232 12.87 5.21 1.87
C SER A 232 11.53 4.67 1.42
N PHE A 233 10.47 5.17 2.04
CA PHE A 233 9.09 4.87 1.68
C PHE A 233 8.51 6.03 0.87
N TYR A 234 7.74 5.70 -0.16
CA TYR A 234 7.20 6.69 -1.10
C TYR A 234 5.68 6.59 -1.19
N VAL A 235 5.01 7.72 -1.04
CA VAL A 235 3.63 7.91 -1.54
C VAL A 235 3.69 8.77 -2.79
N THR A 236 3.49 8.15 -3.96
CA THR A 236 3.79 8.77 -5.27
C THR A 236 2.60 9.48 -5.91
N GLY A 237 1.38 9.15 -5.51
CA GLY A 237 0.15 9.72 -6.06
C GLY A 237 -0.54 10.71 -5.12
N SER A 238 -1.13 10.22 -4.03
CA SER A 238 -1.91 11.08 -3.11
C SER A 238 -2.12 10.46 -1.73
N ILE A 239 -2.15 11.31 -0.70
CA ILE A 239 -2.69 11.01 0.63
C ILE A 239 -4.20 11.32 0.62
N GLN A 240 -5.03 10.43 1.16
CA GLN A 240 -6.48 10.62 1.28
C GLN A 240 -6.97 10.17 2.66
N GLY A 241 -7.90 10.91 3.27
CA GLY A 241 -8.32 10.70 4.65
C GLY A 241 -7.18 10.87 5.65
N THR A 242 -7.20 10.11 6.73
CA THR A 242 -6.19 10.20 7.81
C THR A 242 -5.24 9.02 7.77
N ASN A 243 -3.95 9.27 7.57
CA ASN A 243 -2.94 8.22 7.44
C ASN A 243 -1.84 8.38 8.47
N TYR A 244 -1.12 7.29 8.73
CA TYR A 244 0.08 7.29 9.55
C TYR A 244 1.22 6.55 8.87
N ILE A 245 2.41 7.12 8.92
CA ILE A 245 3.63 6.47 8.41
C ILE A 245 4.74 6.59 9.48
N GLN A 246 5.25 5.45 9.92
CA GLN A 246 6.48 5.34 10.70
C GLN A 246 7.60 4.79 9.82
N GLY A 247 8.75 5.47 9.75
CA GLY A 247 9.88 5.04 8.92
C GLY A 247 11.11 5.94 9.00
N GLN A 248 12.26 5.52 8.50
CA GLN A 248 13.47 6.36 8.53
C GLN A 248 13.34 7.57 7.60
N SER A 249 12.97 7.33 6.34
CA SER A 249 12.80 8.40 5.35
C SER A 249 11.48 8.22 4.63
N VAL A 250 10.71 9.30 4.53
CA VAL A 250 9.37 9.31 3.90
C VAL A 250 9.31 10.42 2.87
N TYR A 251 8.86 10.07 1.68
CA TYR A 251 8.58 11.00 0.59
C TYR A 251 7.12 10.87 0.21
N ALA A 252 6.32 11.91 0.43
CA ALA A 252 4.89 11.84 0.16
C ALA A 252 4.37 13.11 -0.50
N SER A 253 3.40 12.93 -1.39
CA SER A 253 2.58 14.01 -1.94
C SER A 253 1.14 13.83 -1.51
N PHE A 254 0.52 14.91 -1.01
CA PHE A 254 -0.91 14.91 -0.75
C PHE A 254 -1.74 14.88 -2.04
N GLY A 255 -1.24 15.48 -3.12
CA GLY A 255 -1.95 15.57 -4.38
C GLY A 255 -3.28 16.33 -4.28
N THR A 256 -4.15 16.16 -5.28
CA THR A 256 -5.38 16.96 -5.45
C THR A 256 -6.67 16.19 -5.16
N MET A 257 -6.55 14.93 -4.73
CA MET A 257 -7.70 14.01 -4.64
C MET A 257 -8.57 14.24 -3.41
N ASP A 258 -7.99 14.74 -2.32
CA ASP A 258 -8.68 14.98 -1.05
C ASP A 258 -8.20 16.30 -0.45
N SER A 259 -9.10 17.28 -0.39
CA SER A 259 -8.80 18.63 0.10
C SER A 259 -8.66 18.74 1.61
N THR A 260 -8.89 17.65 2.35
CA THR A 260 -8.88 17.62 3.83
C THR A 260 -8.00 16.51 4.39
N ALA A 261 -7.19 15.88 3.54
CA ALA A 261 -6.33 14.79 3.92
C ALA A 261 -5.35 15.18 5.04
N GLN A 262 -5.05 14.20 5.88
CA GLN A 262 -4.18 14.34 7.04
C GLN A 262 -3.12 13.23 7.03
N LEU A 263 -1.89 13.60 7.40
CA LEU A 263 -0.78 12.66 7.53
C LEU A 263 -0.09 12.85 8.88
N ASN A 264 -0.06 11.78 9.67
CA ASN A 264 0.75 11.70 10.87
C ASN A 264 2.04 10.93 10.54
N LEU A 265 3.17 11.41 11.04
CA LEU A 265 4.48 10.86 10.76
C LEU A 265 5.22 10.57 12.06
N ASN A 266 5.98 9.47 12.04
CA ASN A 266 7.02 9.20 13.02
C ASN A 266 8.30 8.82 12.27
N VAL A 267 9.05 9.86 11.89
CA VAL A 267 10.26 9.73 11.08
C VAL A 267 11.51 10.03 11.91
N TRP A 268 12.56 9.23 11.81
CA TRP A 268 13.81 9.41 12.58
C TRP A 268 15.06 9.70 11.73
N GLY A 269 15.00 9.49 10.41
CA GLY A 269 16.09 9.82 9.50
C GLY A 269 16.01 11.24 8.95
N THR A 270 17.05 11.62 8.21
CA THR A 270 17.14 12.93 7.57
C THR A 270 16.76 12.85 6.09
N GLY A 271 16.25 13.97 5.54
CA GLY A 271 15.99 14.10 4.09
C GLY A 271 14.57 13.76 3.64
N SER A 272 13.67 13.42 4.57
CA SER A 272 12.25 13.21 4.26
C SER A 272 11.61 14.47 3.70
N THR A 273 10.71 14.31 2.73
CA THR A 273 10.04 15.43 2.05
C THR A 273 8.55 15.17 1.92
N ILE A 274 7.75 16.12 2.38
CA ILE A 274 6.29 16.10 2.27
C ILE A 274 5.84 17.29 1.46
N THR A 275 5.13 17.03 0.36
CA THR A 275 4.58 18.07 -0.52
C THR A 275 3.07 18.12 -0.35
N GLY A 276 2.56 19.26 0.09
CA GLY A 276 1.14 19.57 0.10
C GLY A 276 0.57 19.61 -1.32
N GLY A 277 -0.74 19.56 -1.43
CA GLY A 277 -1.48 19.65 -2.68
C GLY A 277 -2.51 20.77 -2.62
N THR A 278 -3.75 20.48 -3.03
CA THR A 278 -4.84 21.48 -3.05
C THR A 278 -5.81 21.30 -1.89
N GLY A 279 -6.16 22.38 -1.21
CA GLY A 279 -7.13 22.40 -0.13
C GLY A 279 -6.51 22.77 1.23
N HIS A 280 -7.16 22.28 2.28
CA HIS A 280 -6.79 22.44 3.69
C HIS A 280 -6.23 21.12 4.22
N GLN A 281 -5.02 20.78 3.78
CA GLN A 281 -4.35 19.53 4.11
C GLN A 281 -3.38 19.74 5.27
N SER A 282 -3.15 18.71 6.09
CA SER A 282 -2.27 18.83 7.24
C SER A 282 -1.31 17.65 7.41
N VAL A 283 -0.10 17.96 7.86
CA VAL A 283 0.90 16.98 8.27
C VAL A 283 1.42 17.30 9.66
N VAL A 284 1.57 16.26 10.49
CA VAL A 284 2.21 16.32 11.80
C VAL A 284 3.32 15.29 11.84
N GLN A 285 4.51 15.71 12.25
CA GLN A 285 5.66 14.85 12.48
C GLN A 285 6.02 14.85 13.96
N ASP A 286 5.97 13.67 14.59
CA ASP A 286 6.29 13.51 16.01
C ASP A 286 7.65 12.81 16.24
N GLY A 287 8.37 12.51 15.15
CA GLY A 287 9.69 11.87 15.20
C GLY A 287 10.86 12.85 15.41
N THR A 288 12.07 12.28 15.40
CA THR A 288 13.34 13.01 15.59
C THR A 288 14.04 13.40 14.30
N GLY A 289 13.56 12.90 13.16
CA GLY A 289 14.12 13.15 11.85
C GLY A 289 13.85 14.57 11.37
N SER A 290 14.81 15.13 10.61
CA SER A 290 14.64 16.42 9.93
C SER A 290 13.80 16.25 8.66
N MET A 291 12.76 17.07 8.54
CA MET A 291 11.81 17.07 7.44
C MET A 291 11.96 18.30 6.55
N THR A 292 11.56 18.16 5.29
CA THR A 292 11.20 19.29 4.42
C THR A 292 9.71 19.24 4.10
N PHE A 293 8.98 20.27 4.47
CA PHE A 293 7.57 20.47 4.16
C PHE A 293 7.43 21.52 3.07
N ILE A 294 6.66 21.23 2.03
CA ILE A 294 6.54 22.11 0.85
C ILE A 294 5.05 22.33 0.56
N SER A 295 4.57 23.57 0.58
CA SER A 295 3.22 23.88 0.10
C SER A 295 3.19 23.92 -1.44
N ALA A 296 2.07 23.52 -2.05
CA ALA A 296 1.95 23.56 -3.52
C ALA A 296 1.71 24.99 -4.00
N ALA A 297 2.48 25.46 -4.99
CA ALA A 297 2.33 26.80 -5.57
C ALA A 297 0.92 27.10 -6.13
N SER A 298 0.16 26.06 -6.50
CA SER A 298 -1.22 26.18 -7.01
C SER A 298 -2.29 26.04 -5.92
N ASN A 299 -1.93 25.92 -4.64
CA ASN A 299 -2.90 25.74 -3.59
C ASN A 299 -3.66 27.05 -3.32
N SER A 300 -4.99 27.00 -3.43
CA SER A 300 -5.88 28.11 -3.05
C SER A 300 -6.38 28.01 -1.61
N GLY A 301 -6.09 26.91 -0.92
CA GLY A 301 -6.32 26.73 0.52
C GLY A 301 -5.07 27.04 1.34
N SER A 302 -4.88 26.28 2.42
CA SER A 302 -3.69 26.38 3.28
C SER A 302 -3.13 25.01 3.57
N PHE A 303 -1.80 24.87 3.55
CA PHE A 303 -1.12 23.66 4.00
C PHE A 303 -0.63 23.85 5.44
N THR A 304 -1.04 22.99 6.36
CA THR A 304 -0.58 23.03 7.75
C THR A 304 0.50 21.97 7.96
N ALA A 305 1.67 22.37 8.43
CA ALA A 305 2.76 21.45 8.76
C ALA A 305 3.28 21.70 10.16
N THR A 306 3.36 20.62 10.94
CA THR A 306 4.02 20.59 12.24
C THR A 306 5.25 19.70 12.15
N GLY A 307 6.41 20.31 12.36
CA GLY A 307 7.71 19.65 12.47
C GLY A 307 7.91 18.94 13.81
N GLY A 308 8.94 18.11 13.86
CA GLY A 308 9.30 17.32 15.03
C GLY A 308 10.40 17.98 15.86
N THR A 309 11.31 17.17 16.39
CA THR A 309 12.48 17.66 17.14
C THR A 309 13.73 17.85 16.27
N GLY A 310 13.67 17.44 15.01
CA GLY A 310 14.72 17.68 14.01
C GLY A 310 14.85 19.15 13.61
N GLY A 311 15.85 19.46 12.79
CA GLY A 311 15.94 20.78 12.13
C GLY A 311 15.09 20.77 10.87
N ASP A 312 13.85 21.25 10.96
CA ASP A 312 12.88 21.16 9.87
C ASP A 312 12.96 22.36 8.93
N THR A 313 12.60 22.14 7.67
CA THR A 313 12.49 23.18 6.65
C THR A 313 11.07 23.26 6.13
N PHE A 314 10.49 24.45 6.15
CA PHE A 314 9.16 24.73 5.62
C PHE A 314 9.33 25.63 4.40
N LYS A 315 8.80 25.24 3.24
CA LYS A 315 8.87 25.97 1.98
C LYS A 315 7.48 26.40 1.55
N ALA A 316 7.17 27.67 1.76
CA ALA A 316 5.86 28.25 1.51
C ALA A 316 5.78 28.85 0.09
N TYR A 317 5.38 28.05 -0.90
CA TYR A 317 5.05 28.54 -2.25
C TYR A 317 3.61 29.07 -2.35
N SER A 318 2.76 28.69 -1.40
CA SER A 318 1.42 29.20 -1.16
C SER A 318 1.24 29.33 0.36
N SER A 319 0.14 29.95 0.78
CA SER A 319 -0.22 30.08 2.20
C SER A 319 -0.01 28.78 2.98
N MET A 320 0.83 28.89 4.01
CA MET A 320 1.24 27.77 4.84
C MET A 320 1.19 28.14 6.32
N GLN A 321 0.67 27.24 7.15
CA GLN A 321 0.77 27.32 8.60
C GLN A 321 1.86 26.38 9.08
N MET A 322 2.84 26.91 9.79
CA MET A 322 4.09 26.23 10.12
C MET A 322 4.30 26.23 11.63
N THR A 323 4.55 25.05 12.19
CA THR A 323 4.96 24.88 13.59
C THR A 323 6.28 24.12 13.58
N GLY A 324 7.38 24.75 13.97
CA GLY A 324 8.72 24.15 13.88
C GLY A 324 9.16 23.37 15.11
N GLY A 325 8.59 23.68 16.29
CA GLY A 325 9.02 23.12 17.55
C GLY A 325 10.36 23.65 18.06
N SER A 326 10.79 23.10 19.21
CA SER A 326 12.02 23.48 19.92
C SER A 326 13.26 22.71 19.46
N GLY A 327 13.23 22.15 18.24
CA GLY A 327 14.32 21.37 17.67
C GLY A 327 15.62 22.14 17.44
N THR A 328 16.53 21.56 16.67
CA THR A 328 17.89 22.09 16.44
C THR A 328 17.96 23.40 15.66
N GLY A 329 16.82 24.00 15.33
CA GLY A 329 16.67 25.20 14.51
C GLY A 329 15.96 24.89 13.21
N ASN A 330 14.89 25.62 12.94
CA ASN A 330 14.05 25.44 11.78
C ASN A 330 14.25 26.56 10.76
N THR A 331 14.07 26.23 9.49
CA THR A 331 14.05 27.21 8.40
C THR A 331 12.62 27.39 7.91
N PHE A 332 12.10 28.60 8.03
CA PHE A 332 10.81 29.00 7.45
C PHE A 332 11.10 29.81 6.19
N ASP A 333 11.09 29.15 5.05
CA ASP A 333 11.37 29.72 3.72
C ASP A 333 10.08 30.23 3.08
N ILE A 334 9.94 31.55 3.07
CA ILE A 334 8.84 32.29 2.46
C ILE A 334 9.24 32.64 1.03
N ILE A 335 8.49 32.14 0.06
CA ILE A 335 8.92 32.16 -1.34
C ILE A 335 8.02 33.09 -2.13
N LYS A 336 8.64 34.02 -2.88
CA LYS A 336 7.89 34.93 -3.75
C LYS A 336 7.16 34.17 -4.85
N THR A 337 5.85 34.39 -4.95
CA THR A 337 5.02 33.90 -6.06
C THR A 337 4.16 35.03 -6.61
N ALA A 338 3.65 34.85 -7.83
CA ALA A 338 2.79 35.85 -8.46
C ALA A 338 1.41 35.97 -7.77
N ALA A 339 0.93 34.90 -7.14
CA ALA A 339 -0.35 34.87 -6.44
C ALA A 339 -0.30 35.54 -5.06
N GLY A 340 0.88 35.57 -4.43
CA GLY A 340 1.03 35.95 -3.04
C GLY A 340 0.63 34.84 -2.07
N ALA A 341 0.92 35.05 -0.79
CA ALA A 341 0.60 34.13 0.29
C ALA A 341 0.42 34.87 1.62
N THR A 342 -0.40 34.30 2.49
CA THR A 342 -0.43 34.68 3.91
C THR A 342 0.03 33.50 4.71
N ASP A 343 1.28 33.56 5.14
CA ASP A 343 1.94 32.51 5.89
C ASP A 343 1.84 32.78 7.39
N VAL A 344 1.81 31.71 8.18
CA VAL A 344 1.72 31.79 9.63
C VAL A 344 2.81 30.91 10.24
N ILE A 345 3.68 31.49 11.05
CA ILE A 345 4.65 30.76 11.86
C ILE A 345 4.13 30.76 13.29
N MET A 346 3.76 29.59 13.80
CA MET A 346 3.06 29.43 15.07
C MET A 346 3.96 29.62 16.30
N ASP A 347 5.25 29.31 16.17
CA ASP A 347 6.15 29.13 17.30
C ASP A 347 7.59 29.57 16.99
N PHE A 348 7.74 30.71 16.30
CA PHE A 348 9.05 31.19 15.83
C PHE A 348 10.12 31.25 16.94
N THR A 349 9.73 31.59 18.17
CA THR A 349 10.64 31.72 19.32
C THR A 349 10.91 30.41 20.06
N ALA A 350 10.33 29.27 19.64
CA ALA A 350 10.52 27.97 20.28
C ALA A 350 11.96 27.45 20.19
N SER A 351 12.74 27.91 19.20
CA SER A 351 14.18 27.64 19.09
C SER A 351 14.93 28.91 18.73
N ALA A 352 16.06 29.14 19.41
CA ALA A 352 16.94 30.30 19.15
C ALA A 352 17.65 30.23 17.78
N HIS A 353 17.60 29.08 17.12
CA HIS A 353 18.21 28.84 15.81
C HIS A 353 17.18 28.87 14.67
N ASN A 354 15.93 29.25 14.96
CA ASN A 354 14.93 29.46 13.93
C ASN A 354 15.30 30.65 13.03
N VAL A 355 15.13 30.46 11.73
CA VAL A 355 15.45 31.45 10.70
C VAL A 355 14.27 31.59 9.75
N ILE A 356 13.94 32.83 9.38
CA ILE A 356 13.05 33.16 8.28
C ILE A 356 13.90 33.43 7.04
N GLU A 357 13.74 32.60 6.02
CA GLU A 357 14.35 32.84 4.72
C GLU A 357 13.32 33.53 3.80
N LEU A 358 13.72 34.64 3.16
CA LEU A 358 12.89 35.40 2.24
C LEU A 358 13.43 35.23 0.83
N SER A 359 12.96 34.20 0.12
CA SER A 359 13.49 33.76 -1.16
C SER A 359 12.80 34.42 -2.35
N GLY A 360 13.60 34.96 -3.27
CA GLY A 360 13.13 35.43 -4.58
C GLY A 360 12.50 36.82 -4.59
N PHE A 361 12.52 37.54 -3.47
CA PHE A 361 12.01 38.91 -3.39
C PHE A 361 12.98 39.96 -3.90
N GLY A 362 14.28 39.65 -3.95
CA GLY A 362 15.32 40.62 -4.32
C GLY A 362 15.50 41.72 -3.28
N LEU A 363 15.22 41.42 -2.01
CA LEU A 363 15.31 42.37 -0.90
C LEU A 363 16.77 42.65 -0.54
N THR A 364 17.03 43.90 -0.20
CA THR A 364 18.27 44.33 0.45
C THR A 364 18.08 44.35 1.98
N GLN A 365 19.19 44.53 2.71
CA GLN A 365 19.13 44.72 4.16
C GLN A 365 18.36 45.99 4.57
N SER A 366 18.36 47.03 3.73
CA SER A 366 17.56 48.24 3.96
C SER A 366 16.06 47.96 3.84
N ASP A 367 15.69 47.11 2.88
CA ASP A 367 14.29 46.72 2.69
C ASP A 367 13.79 45.90 3.88
N LEU A 368 14.59 44.93 4.37
CA LEU A 368 14.28 44.19 5.59
C LEU A 368 14.12 45.14 6.80
N GLY A 369 15.00 46.11 6.95
CA GLY A 369 14.89 47.13 8.01
C GLY A 369 13.59 47.91 7.94
N SER A 370 13.09 48.20 6.74
CA SER A 370 11.82 48.88 6.51
C SER A 370 10.62 47.98 6.80
N ILE A 371 10.67 46.70 6.42
CA ILE A 371 9.64 45.71 6.76
C ILE A 371 9.47 45.60 8.28
N LEU A 372 10.58 45.47 9.02
CA LEU A 372 10.55 45.35 10.48
C LEU A 372 10.06 46.62 11.18
N GLN A 373 10.41 47.81 10.67
CA GLN A 373 9.94 49.09 11.22
C GLN A 373 8.44 49.32 11.01
N ASN A 374 7.87 48.76 9.93
CA ASN A 374 6.46 48.91 9.58
C ASN A 374 5.62 47.65 9.93
N ALA A 375 6.19 46.71 10.68
CA ALA A 375 5.48 45.54 11.15
C ALA A 375 4.30 45.94 12.04
N THR A 376 3.18 45.24 11.92
CA THR A 376 1.98 45.49 12.74
C THR A 376 1.87 44.43 13.83
N THR A 377 1.99 44.85 15.09
CA THR A 377 1.83 43.95 16.24
C THR A 377 0.44 44.09 16.85
N ASN A 378 -0.22 42.96 17.10
CA ASN A 378 -1.51 42.88 17.78
C ASN A 378 -1.55 41.67 18.74
N THR A 379 -2.74 41.35 19.26
CA THR A 379 -2.93 40.23 20.19
C THR A 379 -2.68 38.85 19.58
N SER A 380 -2.68 38.71 18.25
CA SER A 380 -2.38 37.46 17.55
C SER A 380 -0.90 37.30 17.24
N GLY A 381 -0.09 38.37 17.34
CA GLY A 381 1.34 38.35 17.06
C GLY A 381 1.81 39.54 16.22
N THR A 382 2.89 39.36 15.47
CA THR A 382 3.49 40.38 14.63
C THR A 382 3.34 40.03 13.15
N LEU A 383 2.69 40.89 12.39
CA LEU A 383 2.50 40.76 10.95
C LEU A 383 3.58 41.52 10.19
N LEU A 384 4.31 40.79 9.34
CA LEU A 384 5.30 41.31 8.40
C LEU A 384 4.69 41.35 7.00
N ASN A 385 4.61 42.53 6.39
CA ASN A 385 4.25 42.66 4.97
C ASN A 385 5.54 42.61 4.15
N ILE A 386 5.78 41.49 3.45
CA ILE A 386 7.02 41.26 2.72
C ILE A 386 7.02 42.01 1.39
N ASP A 387 5.89 41.93 0.68
CA ASP A 387 5.57 42.80 -0.45
C ASP A 387 4.06 43.11 -0.48
N ASN A 388 3.53 43.51 -1.63
CA ASN A 388 2.11 43.85 -1.78
C ASN A 388 1.17 42.64 -1.90
N HIS A 389 1.70 41.42 -2.04
CA HIS A 389 0.93 40.19 -2.17
C HIS A 389 1.27 39.14 -1.11
N THR A 390 2.45 39.24 -0.46
CA THR A 390 2.92 38.27 0.52
C THR A 390 3.10 38.88 1.90
N SER A 391 2.61 38.17 2.91
CA SER A 391 2.70 38.53 4.32
C SER A 391 2.97 37.31 5.19
N VAL A 392 3.62 37.54 6.33
CA VAL A 392 3.96 36.49 7.31
C VAL A 392 3.50 36.95 8.69
N LEU A 393 2.64 36.17 9.32
CA LEU A 393 2.28 36.35 10.72
C LEU A 393 3.19 35.49 11.60
N LEU A 394 3.86 36.14 12.55
CA LEU A 394 4.60 35.48 13.63
C LEU A 394 3.68 35.43 14.85
N SER A 395 3.05 34.28 15.07
CA SER A 395 2.08 34.09 16.15
C SER A 395 2.73 34.27 17.51
N ASP A 396 2.03 34.95 18.42
CA ASP A 396 2.44 35.23 19.80
C ASP A 396 3.83 35.91 19.96
N VAL A 397 4.36 36.49 18.88
CA VAL A 397 5.52 37.38 18.92
C VAL A 397 5.03 38.81 19.05
N HIS A 398 5.21 39.41 20.22
CA HIS A 398 4.69 40.76 20.53
C HIS A 398 5.75 41.84 20.76
N ASP A 399 7.04 41.50 20.64
CA ASP A 399 8.14 42.45 20.71
C ASP A 399 9.09 42.25 19.54
N ASN A 400 9.23 43.28 18.70
CA ASN A 400 10.13 43.27 17.54
C ASN A 400 11.60 43.16 17.95
N ASN A 401 11.97 43.44 19.20
CA ASN A 401 13.34 43.22 19.70
C ASN A 401 13.76 41.74 19.68
N SER A 402 12.79 40.81 19.63
CA SER A 402 13.06 39.38 19.47
C SER A 402 13.46 38.99 18.03
N LEU A 403 13.24 39.87 17.05
CA LEU A 403 13.54 39.67 15.64
C LEU A 403 14.85 40.38 15.28
N GLN A 404 15.96 39.68 15.43
CA GLN A 404 17.27 40.22 15.07
C GLN A 404 17.52 40.06 13.57
N ALA A 405 18.41 40.88 12.98
CA ALA A 405 18.79 40.71 11.57
C ALA A 405 19.35 39.31 11.27
N SER A 406 19.98 38.66 12.26
CA SER A 406 20.46 37.27 12.18
C SER A 406 19.35 36.23 12.12
N SER A 407 18.11 36.59 12.48
CA SER A 407 16.92 35.74 12.36
C SER A 407 16.42 35.65 10.92
N PHE A 408 17.00 36.42 10.00
CA PHE A 408 16.58 36.49 8.61
C PHE A 408 17.72 36.11 7.66
N LYS A 409 17.36 35.43 6.57
CA LYS A 409 18.20 35.21 5.41
C LYS A 409 17.49 35.76 4.18
N LEU A 410 18.21 36.53 3.38
CA LEU A 410 17.72 37.10 2.12
C LEU A 410 18.39 36.33 0.97
N SER A 411 17.60 35.77 0.05
CA SER A 411 18.11 34.92 -1.03
C SER A 411 17.43 35.13 -2.38
#